data_AF-A0AAZ3P160-F1
#
_entry.id   AF-A0AAZ3P160-F1
#
_cell.length_a   1.000
_cell.length_b   1.000
_cell.length_c   1.000
_cell.angle_alpha   90.00
_cell.angle_beta   90.00
_cell.angle_gamma   90.00
#
_symmetry.space_group_name_H-M   'P 1'
#
loop_
_entity.id
_entity.type
_entity.pdbx_description
1 polymer ?
#
loop_
_entity_poly.entity_id
_entity_poly.type
_entity_poly.pdbx_seq_one_letter_code
_entity_poly.pdbx_strand_id
1 'polypeptide(L)'
;GPGDNRSGDANVYLVSFIEEKSKRSKTGFGFGAGHGCTSDTLKVLNDIITAIDKRHYCAAVFIDLAKAFDSVNHHILISRLSFLNDCLVWFTNYFSDRVQCVKSEGLLSRHLAVSMGVPQDSILGPTLFSVYINDVALAAGDSLIHLYADDTILYTSGPSLDSPSLLLCTPVSLLAHSSSAHLSLQYLIAIL
;
A
#
# COMPACT_ATOMS: atom_id res chain seq x y z
N GLY A 1 28.87 -12.89 -24.31
CA GLY A 1 28.79 -11.45 -24.61
C GLY A 1 28.27 -10.75 -23.37
N PRO A 2 28.78 -9.57 -23.01
CA PRO A 2 28.34 -8.90 -21.79
C PRO A 2 26.87 -8.53 -21.94
N GLY A 3 26.04 -9.05 -21.05
CA GLY A 3 24.61 -8.81 -20.99
C GLY A 3 24.33 -7.35 -20.70
N ASP A 4 23.32 -6.83 -21.38
CA ASP A 4 22.90 -5.44 -21.36
C ASP A 4 22.32 -5.04 -19.99
N ASN A 5 23.14 -4.39 -19.16
CA ASN A 5 22.76 -3.86 -17.83
C ASN A 5 21.81 -2.64 -17.89
N ARG A 6 21.45 -2.14 -19.07
CA ARG A 6 20.64 -0.91 -19.23
C ARG A 6 19.18 -1.05 -18.79
N SER A 7 18.64 -2.27 -18.70
CA SER A 7 17.25 -2.50 -18.28
C SER A 7 17.04 -2.33 -16.77
N GLY A 8 18.07 -2.59 -15.95
CA GLY A 8 18.02 -2.39 -14.50
C GLY A 8 17.95 -0.92 -14.13
N ASP A 9 18.79 -0.09 -14.78
CA ASP A 9 18.90 1.34 -14.49
C ASP A 9 17.63 2.12 -14.87
N ALA A 10 16.98 1.75 -15.98
CA ALA A 10 15.73 2.38 -16.41
C ALA A 10 14.57 2.10 -15.45
N ASN A 11 14.49 0.89 -14.89
CA ASN A 11 13.46 0.53 -13.90
C ASN A 11 13.68 1.28 -12.58
N VAL A 12 14.92 1.41 -12.13
CA VAL A 12 15.26 2.18 -10.92
C VAL A 12 14.89 3.67 -11.11
N TYR A 13 15.19 4.23 -12.28
CA TYR A 13 14.80 5.61 -12.60
C TYR A 13 13.28 5.79 -12.59
N LEU A 14 12.54 4.89 -13.24
CA LEU A 14 11.07 4.95 -13.29
C LEU A 14 10.45 4.84 -11.88
N VAL A 15 10.97 3.96 -11.03
CA VAL A 15 10.55 3.86 -9.63
C VAL A 15 10.78 5.19 -8.91
N SER A 16 11.99 5.74 -8.96
CA SER A 16 12.30 7.02 -8.30
C SER A 16 11.44 8.18 -8.80
N PHE A 17 11.14 8.21 -10.11
CA PHE A 17 10.29 9.23 -10.72
C PHE A 17 8.82 9.12 -10.26
N ILE A 18 8.28 7.90 -10.20
CA ILE A 18 6.92 7.66 -9.68
C ILE A 18 6.85 8.06 -8.21
N GLU A 19 7.87 7.71 -7.43
CA GLU A 19 7.93 8.07 -6.01
C GLU A 19 7.98 9.60 -5.82
N GLU A 20 8.80 10.32 -6.59
CA GLU A 20 8.92 11.78 -6.52
C GLU A 20 7.61 12.48 -6.92
N LYS A 21 6.95 12.01 -7.97
CA LYS A 21 5.75 12.65 -8.53
C LYS A 21 4.47 12.27 -7.78
N SER A 22 4.46 11.14 -7.08
CA SER A 22 3.34 10.75 -6.22
C SER A 22 3.27 11.70 -5.01
N LYS A 23 2.08 12.25 -4.71
CA LYS A 23 1.84 13.00 -3.47
C LYS A 23 1.85 12.03 -2.29
N ARG A 24 3.04 11.67 -1.79
CA ARG A 24 3.16 10.83 -0.60
C ARG A 24 2.58 11.56 0.62
N SER A 25 1.81 10.81 1.41
CA SER A 25 1.57 11.20 2.80
C SER A 25 2.91 11.32 3.55
N LYS A 26 3.00 12.23 4.52
CA LYS A 26 4.20 12.45 5.35
C LYS A 26 4.51 11.25 6.28
N THR A 27 3.62 10.28 6.32
CA THR A 27 3.70 9.09 7.17
C THR A 27 4.26 7.90 6.39
N GLY A 28 5.05 7.07 7.09
CA GLY A 28 6.01 6.14 6.49
C GLY A 28 5.39 5.07 5.60
N PHE A 29 5.97 4.90 4.42
CA PHE A 29 5.67 3.84 3.47
C PHE A 29 6.88 2.91 3.38
N GLY A 30 6.70 1.64 3.69
CA GLY A 30 7.72 0.58 3.78
C GLY A 30 8.46 0.22 2.48
N PHE A 31 8.29 0.99 1.41
CA PHE A 31 8.94 0.79 0.11
C PHE A 31 9.79 1.98 -0.36
N GLY A 32 9.86 3.06 0.43
CA GLY A 32 10.73 4.20 0.10
C GLY A 32 12.19 3.87 0.40
N ALA A 33 13.11 4.34 -0.45
CA ALA A 33 14.54 4.18 -0.24
C ALA A 33 14.94 4.65 1.18
N GLY A 34 15.46 3.72 2.00
CA GLY A 34 15.95 3.99 3.36
C GLY A 34 15.02 3.62 4.52
N HIS A 35 13.84 3.03 4.27
CA HIS A 35 12.93 2.57 5.32
C HIS A 35 12.89 1.03 5.33
N GLY A 36 13.47 0.42 6.37
CA GLY A 36 13.39 -1.03 6.58
C GLY A 36 12.22 -1.39 7.47
N CYS A 37 11.73 -2.63 7.36
CA CYS A 37 10.69 -3.17 8.25
C CYS A 37 10.99 -2.90 9.74
N THR A 38 12.25 -3.07 10.15
CA THR A 38 12.69 -2.82 11.53
C THR A 38 12.61 -1.36 11.96
N SER A 39 12.92 -0.39 11.09
CA SER A 39 12.82 1.03 11.45
C SER A 39 11.37 1.47 11.58
N ASP A 40 10.48 0.92 10.75
CA ASP A 40 9.07 1.28 10.75
C ASP A 40 8.35 0.72 11.97
N THR A 41 8.58 -0.56 12.34
CA THR A 41 8.03 -1.14 13.57
C THR A 41 8.59 -0.46 14.81
N LEU A 42 9.89 -0.14 14.84
CA LEU A 42 10.49 0.58 15.98
C LEU A 42 9.90 1.96 16.18
N LYS A 43 9.54 2.67 15.10
CA LYS A 43 8.88 3.97 15.20
C LYS A 43 7.51 3.86 15.85
N VAL A 44 6.67 2.92 15.39
CA VAL A 44 5.35 2.67 16.01
C VAL A 44 5.50 2.34 17.49
N LEU A 45 6.43 1.45 17.84
CA LEU A 45 6.70 1.08 19.23
C LEU A 45 7.12 2.29 20.07
N ASN A 46 8.04 3.11 19.55
CA ASN A 46 8.52 4.30 20.23
C ASN A 46 7.40 5.33 20.45
N ASP A 47 6.52 5.50 19.47
CA ASP A 47 5.39 6.42 19.56
C ASP A 47 4.37 5.94 20.62
N ILE A 48 4.11 4.64 20.70
CA ILE A 48 3.28 4.02 21.74
C ILE A 48 3.92 4.19 23.13
N ILE A 49 5.20 3.87 23.29
CA ILE A 49 5.92 4.03 24.57
C ILE A 49 5.87 5.50 25.02
N THR A 50 6.13 6.43 24.11
CA THR A 50 6.09 7.87 24.39
C THR A 50 4.70 8.34 24.81
N ALA A 51 3.64 7.76 24.25
CA ALA A 51 2.27 8.05 24.66
C ALA A 51 1.98 7.54 26.09
N ILE A 52 2.41 6.32 26.41
CA ILE A 52 2.26 5.72 27.74
C ILE A 52 3.02 6.55 28.80
N ASP A 53 4.24 6.98 28.50
CA ASP A 53 5.04 7.83 29.40
C ASP A 53 4.34 9.18 29.69
N LYS A 54 3.57 9.70 28.74
CA LYS A 54 2.74 10.90 28.88
C LYS A 54 1.40 10.64 29.58
N ARG A 55 1.14 9.41 30.05
CA ARG A 55 -0.15 8.95 30.59
C ARG A 55 -1.32 9.15 29.60
N HIS A 56 -1.04 9.06 28.31
CA HIS A 56 -2.07 9.03 27.29
C HIS A 56 -2.55 7.59 27.05
N TYR A 57 -3.80 7.46 26.64
CA TYR A 57 -4.35 6.24 26.08
C TYR A 57 -3.96 6.15 24.61
N CYS A 58 -3.66 4.94 24.14
CA CYS A 58 -3.37 4.67 22.75
C CYS A 58 -4.43 3.72 22.16
N ALA A 59 -4.88 4.03 20.96
CA ALA A 59 -5.70 3.11 20.19
C ALA A 59 -5.02 2.85 18.85
N ALA A 60 -5.03 1.59 18.44
CA ALA A 60 -4.46 1.13 17.19
C ALA A 60 -5.45 0.20 16.48
N VAL A 61 -5.53 0.33 15.16
CA VAL A 61 -6.26 -0.55 14.26
C VAL A 61 -5.24 -1.14 13.30
N PHE A 62 -5.07 -2.45 13.40
CA PHE A 62 -4.30 -3.23 12.45
C PHE A 62 -5.25 -3.65 11.35
N ILE A 63 -4.85 -3.38 10.11
CA ILE A 63 -5.61 -3.66 8.91
C ILE A 63 -4.76 -4.60 8.06
N ASP A 64 -5.31 -5.79 7.83
CA ASP A 64 -4.74 -6.78 6.92
C ASP A 64 -5.50 -6.74 5.59
N LEU A 65 -4.75 -6.52 4.51
CA LEU A 65 -5.25 -6.45 3.15
C LEU A 65 -5.15 -7.82 2.48
N ALA A 66 -6.24 -8.60 2.51
CA ALA A 66 -6.17 -9.94 1.94
C ALA A 66 -5.86 -9.87 0.43
N LYS A 67 -4.84 -10.65 0.02
CA LYS A 67 -4.34 -10.71 -1.36
C LYS A 67 -4.04 -9.31 -1.93
N ALA A 68 -3.41 -8.44 -1.14
CA ALA A 68 -3.25 -7.03 -1.47
C ALA A 68 -2.76 -6.75 -2.90
N PHE A 69 -1.71 -7.44 -3.34
CA PHE A 69 -1.16 -7.32 -4.69
C PHE A 69 -2.09 -7.86 -5.78
N ASP A 70 -2.87 -8.91 -5.52
CA ASP A 70 -3.79 -9.51 -6.49
C ASP A 70 -5.12 -8.74 -6.58
N SER A 71 -5.44 -7.95 -5.55
CA SER A 71 -6.68 -7.17 -5.41
C SER A 71 -6.61 -5.78 -6.04
N VAL A 72 -5.49 -5.42 -6.67
CA VAL A 72 -5.29 -4.12 -7.32
C VAL A 72 -6.15 -3.99 -8.59
N ASN A 73 -7.12 -3.08 -8.60
CA ASN A 73 -7.92 -2.83 -9.80
C ASN A 73 -7.13 -2.00 -10.83
N HIS A 74 -6.98 -2.51 -12.05
CA HIS A 74 -6.18 -1.86 -13.10
C HIS A 74 -6.74 -0.49 -13.50
N HIS A 75 -8.07 -0.33 -13.61
CA HIS A 75 -8.66 0.95 -13.99
C HIS A 75 -8.42 2.05 -12.94
N ILE A 76 -8.56 1.70 -11.67
CA ILE A 76 -8.28 2.62 -10.56
C ILE A 76 -6.79 2.98 -10.52
N LEU A 77 -5.91 1.98 -10.64
CA LEU A 77 -4.46 2.21 -10.66
C LEU A 77 -4.04 3.11 -11.84
N ILE A 78 -4.54 2.83 -13.04
CA ILE A 78 -4.26 3.66 -14.23
C ILE A 78 -4.77 5.09 -14.02
N SER A 79 -5.99 5.27 -13.48
CA SER A 79 -6.50 6.61 -13.14
C SER A 79 -5.59 7.36 -12.17
N ARG A 80 -5.04 6.67 -11.17
CA ARG A 80 -4.08 7.23 -10.20
C ARG A 80 -2.72 7.56 -10.82
N LEU A 81 -2.32 6.87 -11.88
CA LEU A 81 -1.09 7.15 -12.63
C LEU A 81 -1.23 8.28 -13.66
N SER A 82 -2.40 8.92 -13.76
CA SER A 82 -2.67 9.99 -14.73
C SER A 82 -1.66 11.15 -14.71
N PHE A 83 -1.00 11.40 -13.56
CA PHE A 83 0.06 12.41 -13.44
C PHE A 83 1.31 12.12 -14.30
N LEU A 84 1.47 10.89 -14.80
CA LEU A 84 2.57 10.49 -15.66
C LEU A 84 2.37 10.86 -17.14
N ASN A 85 1.20 11.42 -17.50
CA ASN A 85 0.85 11.89 -18.85
C ASN A 85 1.27 10.90 -19.96
N ASP A 86 2.34 11.22 -20.70
CA ASP A 86 2.83 10.46 -21.85
C ASP A 86 3.19 9.00 -21.52
N CYS A 87 3.60 8.71 -20.28
CA CYS A 87 3.93 7.35 -19.84
C CYS A 87 2.68 6.51 -19.50
N LEU A 88 1.49 7.12 -19.41
CA LEU A 88 0.26 6.42 -19.04
C LEU A 88 -0.15 5.35 -20.07
N VAL A 89 0.15 5.59 -21.36
CA VAL A 89 -0.09 4.62 -22.44
C VAL A 89 0.71 3.34 -22.20
N TRP A 90 1.95 3.47 -21.73
CA TRP A 90 2.78 2.32 -21.40
C TRP A 90 2.17 1.49 -20.27
N PHE A 91 1.69 2.12 -19.20
CA PHE A 91 1.01 1.42 -18.10
C PHE A 91 -0.31 0.79 -18.53
N THR A 92 -1.07 1.46 -19.41
CA THR A 92 -2.31 0.89 -19.97
C THR A 92 -1.97 -0.40 -20.73
N ASN A 93 -0.97 -0.38 -21.60
CA ASN A 93 -0.52 -1.56 -22.32
C ASN A 93 0.10 -2.63 -21.41
N TYR A 94 0.76 -2.22 -20.33
CA TYR A 94 1.34 -3.15 -19.33
C TYR A 94 0.28 -4.02 -18.66
N PHE A 95 -0.94 -3.50 -18.47
CA PHE A 95 -2.05 -4.23 -17.85
C PHE A 95 -3.02 -4.89 -18.85
N SER A 96 -3.06 -4.43 -20.11
CA SER A 96 -3.95 -4.96 -21.15
C SER A 96 -3.60 -6.39 -21.58
N ASP A 97 -4.64 -7.14 -21.99
CA ASP A 97 -4.57 -8.47 -22.63
C ASP A 97 -3.74 -9.53 -21.88
N ARG A 98 -3.54 -9.33 -20.57
CA ARG A 98 -2.85 -10.30 -19.73
C ARG A 98 -3.72 -11.54 -19.51
N VAL A 99 -3.09 -12.71 -19.59
CA VAL A 99 -3.71 -14.00 -19.30
C VAL A 99 -2.88 -14.78 -18.29
N GLN A 100 -3.54 -15.60 -17.50
CA GLN A 100 -2.92 -16.51 -16.53
C GLN A 100 -3.43 -17.94 -16.72
N CYS A 101 -2.60 -18.91 -16.39
CA CYS A 101 -2.98 -20.33 -16.29
C CYS A 101 -2.24 -20.97 -15.11
N VAL A 102 -2.79 -22.06 -14.59
CA VAL A 102 -2.19 -22.83 -13.48
C VAL A 102 -1.56 -24.08 -14.07
N LYS A 103 -0.32 -24.38 -13.66
CA LYS A 103 0.36 -25.63 -13.96
C LYS A 103 0.34 -26.53 -12.72
N SER A 104 -0.23 -27.73 -12.84
CA SER A 104 -0.20 -28.75 -11.78
C SER A 104 0.13 -30.11 -12.39
N GLU A 105 1.09 -30.83 -11.81
CA GLU A 105 1.51 -32.17 -12.25
C GLU A 105 1.81 -32.27 -13.77
N GLY A 106 2.35 -31.19 -14.35
CA GLY A 106 2.68 -31.13 -15.78
C GLY A 106 1.52 -30.77 -16.71
N LEU A 107 0.28 -30.70 -16.19
CA LEU A 107 -0.89 -30.24 -16.92
C LEU A 107 -1.10 -28.73 -16.75
N LEU A 108 -1.59 -28.08 -17.80
CA LEU A 108 -1.93 -26.65 -17.79
C LEU A 108 -3.44 -26.47 -17.80
N SER A 109 -3.94 -25.53 -16.99
CA SER A 109 -5.33 -25.09 -17.06
C SER A 109 -5.59 -24.29 -18.34
N ARG A 110 -6.87 -24.02 -18.62
CA ARG A 110 -7.24 -22.99 -19.60
C ARG A 110 -6.65 -21.63 -19.20
N HIS A 111 -6.35 -20.82 -20.22
CA HIS A 111 -5.98 -19.42 -20.02
C HIS A 111 -7.21 -18.61 -19.57
N LEU A 112 -7.00 -17.75 -18.58
CA LEU A 112 -7.99 -16.82 -18.05
C LEU A 112 -7.44 -15.40 -18.14
N ALA A 113 -8.28 -14.45 -18.56
CA ALA A 113 -7.90 -13.04 -18.55
C ALA A 113 -7.63 -12.54 -17.13
N VAL A 114 -6.62 -11.68 -17.00
CA VAL A 114 -6.23 -11.04 -15.74
C VAL A 114 -6.76 -9.61 -15.75
N SER A 115 -7.80 -9.36 -14.96
CA SER A 115 -8.43 -8.04 -14.83
C SER A 115 -8.03 -7.28 -13.55
N MET A 116 -7.29 -7.95 -12.66
CA MET A 116 -6.92 -7.46 -11.33
C MET A 116 -5.49 -7.91 -11.01
N GLY A 117 -4.85 -7.15 -10.14
CA GLY A 117 -3.57 -7.46 -9.53
C GLY A 117 -2.35 -6.93 -10.28
N VAL A 118 -1.28 -6.69 -9.54
CA VAL A 118 0.05 -6.40 -10.10
C VAL A 118 0.92 -7.67 -10.03
N PRO A 119 1.86 -7.89 -10.96
CA PRO A 119 2.73 -9.06 -10.87
C PRO A 119 3.65 -8.96 -9.64
N GLN A 120 3.60 -9.96 -8.76
CA GLN A 120 4.36 -9.99 -7.51
C GLN A 120 5.88 -10.02 -7.72
N ASP A 121 6.36 -10.64 -8.82
CA ASP A 121 7.78 -10.69 -9.19
C ASP A 121 8.25 -9.51 -10.05
N SER A 122 7.43 -8.45 -10.18
CA SER A 122 7.82 -7.28 -10.96
C SER A 122 8.50 -6.22 -10.08
N ILE A 123 9.55 -5.61 -10.60
CA ILE A 123 10.24 -4.48 -9.95
C ILE A 123 9.27 -3.32 -9.66
N LEU A 124 8.27 -3.14 -10.54
CA LEU A 124 7.27 -2.09 -10.41
C LEU A 124 6.12 -2.44 -9.47
N GLY A 125 5.90 -3.71 -9.14
CA GLY A 125 4.77 -4.19 -8.33
C GLY A 125 4.64 -3.45 -7.00
N PRO A 126 5.70 -3.39 -6.16
CA PRO A 126 5.69 -2.66 -4.89
C PRO A 126 5.41 -1.16 -5.04
N THR A 127 5.98 -0.51 -6.06
CA THR A 127 5.77 0.93 -6.32
C THR A 127 4.35 1.21 -6.78
N LEU A 128 3.81 0.38 -7.67
CA LEU A 128 2.43 0.50 -8.17
C LEU A 128 1.42 0.23 -7.06
N PHE A 129 1.70 -0.74 -6.20
CA PHE A 129 0.90 -0.99 -5.00
C PHE A 129 0.94 0.22 -4.04
N SER A 130 2.12 0.82 -3.83
CA SER A 130 2.26 2.04 -3.01
C SER A 130 1.45 3.22 -3.55
N VAL A 131 1.43 3.41 -4.88
CA VAL A 131 0.56 4.41 -5.52
C VAL A 131 -0.92 4.08 -5.30
N TYR A 132 -1.28 2.80 -5.37
CA TYR A 132 -2.65 2.34 -5.17
C TYR A 132 -3.15 2.57 -3.73
N ILE A 133 -2.33 2.31 -2.73
CA ILE A 133 -2.71 2.49 -1.32
C ILE A 133 -2.50 3.92 -0.81
N ASN A 134 -2.02 4.86 -1.64
CA ASN A 134 -1.76 6.22 -1.18
C ASN A 134 -3.01 6.95 -0.66
N ASP A 135 -4.19 6.70 -1.23
CA ASP A 135 -5.44 7.30 -0.73
C ASP A 135 -5.82 6.77 0.66
N VAL A 136 -5.45 5.52 0.99
CA VAL A 136 -5.60 4.96 2.34
C VAL A 136 -4.76 5.78 3.32
N ALA A 137 -3.54 6.13 2.92
CA ALA A 137 -2.65 6.99 3.71
C ALA A 137 -3.23 8.41 3.91
N LEU A 138 -3.85 8.97 2.88
CA LEU A 138 -4.47 10.30 2.94
C LEU A 138 -5.77 10.31 3.78
N ALA A 139 -6.51 9.21 3.78
CA ALA A 139 -7.73 9.06 4.59
C ALA A 139 -7.45 8.97 6.10
N ALA A 140 -6.19 8.72 6.49
CA ALA A 140 -5.78 8.68 7.90
C ALA A 140 -5.95 10.03 8.64
N GLY A 141 -5.99 11.15 7.92
CA GLY A 141 -6.15 12.47 8.51
C GLY A 141 -5.06 12.79 9.54
N ASP A 142 -5.46 13.16 10.75
CA ASP A 142 -4.56 13.46 11.87
C ASP A 142 -4.01 12.21 12.58
N SER A 143 -4.49 11.01 12.22
CA SER A 143 -3.98 9.75 12.79
C SER A 143 -2.63 9.39 12.18
N LEU A 144 -1.80 8.71 12.96
CA LEU A 144 -0.56 8.15 12.46
C LEU A 144 -0.90 6.86 11.70
N ILE A 145 -0.47 6.80 10.44
CA ILE A 145 -0.62 5.60 9.60
C ILE A 145 0.73 5.07 9.20
N HIS A 146 0.92 3.77 9.34
CA HIS A 146 2.10 3.05 8.90
C HIS A 146 1.66 1.98 7.92
N LEU A 147 2.28 1.99 6.74
CA LEU A 147 1.95 1.09 5.64
C LEU A 147 3.21 0.33 5.27
N TYR A 148 3.19 -0.99 5.43
CA TYR A 148 4.26 -1.89 5.02
C TYR A 148 3.67 -3.03 4.21
N ALA A 149 3.82 -2.99 2.87
CA ALA A 149 3.14 -3.97 2.01
C ALA A 149 1.63 -4.05 2.32
N ASP A 150 1.15 -5.25 2.58
CA ASP A 150 -0.21 -5.59 2.99
C ASP A 150 -0.52 -5.24 4.46
N ASP A 151 0.49 -5.07 5.31
CA ASP A 151 0.33 -4.68 6.71
C ASP A 151 0.10 -3.18 6.84
N THR A 152 -1.05 -2.80 7.39
CA THR A 152 -1.38 -1.41 7.66
C THR A 152 -1.72 -1.23 9.13
N ILE A 153 -1.14 -0.22 9.77
CA ILE A 153 -1.45 0.15 11.16
C ILE A 153 -1.89 1.60 11.18
N LEU A 154 -3.07 1.86 11.70
CA LEU A 154 -3.57 3.19 11.99
C LEU A 154 -3.65 3.36 13.50
N TYR A 155 -3.00 4.37 14.06
CA TYR A 155 -2.99 4.57 15.51
C TYR A 155 -2.99 6.04 15.89
N THR A 156 -3.44 6.30 17.12
CA THR A 156 -3.49 7.64 17.70
C THR A 156 -3.38 7.53 19.23
N SER A 157 -3.10 8.66 19.88
CA SER A 157 -3.03 8.73 21.34
C SER A 157 -3.60 10.04 21.88
N GLY A 158 -4.14 10.00 23.09
CA GLY A 158 -4.75 11.16 23.72
C GLY A 158 -4.94 11.01 25.24
N PRO A 159 -5.18 12.11 25.96
CA PRO A 159 -5.29 12.10 27.42
C PRO A 159 -6.58 11.44 27.95
N SER A 160 -7.57 11.16 27.08
CA SER A 160 -8.84 10.51 27.44
C SER A 160 -9.17 9.37 26.49
N LEU A 161 -9.81 8.30 27.00
CA LEU A 161 -10.19 7.11 26.22
C LEU A 161 -11.08 7.42 25.02
N ASP A 162 -11.98 8.40 25.14
CA ASP A 162 -12.92 8.74 24.06
C ASP A 162 -12.23 9.39 22.86
N SER A 163 -11.10 10.07 23.08
CA SER A 163 -10.44 10.82 22.00
C SER A 163 -9.80 9.90 20.94
N PRO A 164 -9.00 8.86 21.27
CA PRO A 164 -8.41 7.95 20.30
C PRO A 164 -9.41 7.11 19.52
N SER A 165 -10.43 6.55 20.18
CA SER A 165 -11.40 5.66 19.53
C SER A 165 -12.28 6.39 18.52
N LEU A 166 -12.74 7.61 18.85
CA LEU A 166 -13.52 8.44 17.93
C LEU A 166 -12.68 8.93 16.75
N LEU A 167 -11.40 9.27 16.98
CA LEU A 167 -10.48 9.70 15.92
C LEU A 167 -10.16 8.60 14.91
N LEU A 168 -10.21 7.33 15.31
CA LEU A 168 -10.02 6.18 14.42
C LEU A 168 -11.29 5.79 13.64
N CYS A 169 -12.48 6.06 14.17
CA CYS A 169 -13.74 5.71 13.50
C CYS A 169 -13.89 6.36 12.12
N THR A 170 -13.54 7.64 11.98
CA THR A 170 -13.69 8.40 10.73
C THR A 170 -12.77 7.88 9.63
N PRO A 171 -11.45 7.74 9.85
CA PRO A 171 -10.54 7.13 8.90
C PRO A 171 -10.93 5.69 8.56
N VAL A 172 -11.24 4.84 9.55
CA VAL A 172 -11.63 3.44 9.27
C VAL A 172 -12.90 3.37 8.43
N SER A 173 -13.88 4.24 8.69
CA SER A 173 -15.08 4.33 7.88
C SER A 173 -14.76 4.82 6.47
N LEU A 174 -13.94 5.87 6.33
CA LEU A 174 -13.49 6.36 5.03
C LEU A 174 -12.72 5.30 4.26
N LEU A 175 -11.87 4.51 4.92
CA LEU A 175 -11.17 3.38 4.32
C LEU A 175 -12.15 2.34 3.81
N ALA A 176 -13.13 1.94 4.62
CA ALA A 176 -14.15 0.98 4.21
C ALA A 176 -15.02 1.45 3.03
N HIS A 177 -15.27 2.76 2.89
CA HIS A 177 -16.07 3.33 1.80
C HIS A 177 -15.25 3.68 0.55
N SER A 178 -14.01 4.17 0.72
CA SER A 178 -13.08 4.48 -0.37
C SER A 178 -12.48 3.22 -1.00
N SER A 179 -12.43 2.11 -0.24
CA SER A 179 -12.38 0.77 -0.80
C SER A 179 -13.73 0.41 -1.43
N SER A 180 -14.08 1.07 -2.53
CA SER A 180 -15.13 0.56 -3.41
C SER A 180 -14.69 -0.82 -3.93
N ALA A 181 -15.20 -1.85 -3.24
CA ALA A 181 -15.51 -3.20 -3.69
C ALA A 181 -14.43 -4.31 -3.83
N HIS A 182 -13.13 -4.12 -3.61
CA HIS A 182 -12.18 -5.21 -3.93
C HIS A 182 -11.08 -5.59 -2.94
N LEU A 183 -10.84 -4.83 -1.87
CA LEU A 183 -9.94 -5.27 -0.80
C LEU A 183 -10.78 -5.80 0.35
N SER A 184 -10.70 -7.10 0.63
CA SER A 184 -11.29 -7.64 1.85
C SER A 184 -10.41 -7.22 3.03
N LEU A 185 -10.93 -6.26 3.81
CA LEU A 185 -10.28 -5.75 5.02
C LEU A 185 -10.58 -6.68 6.19
N GLN A 186 -9.54 -7.22 6.81
CA GLN A 186 -9.64 -7.77 8.16
C GLN A 186 -9.03 -6.76 9.12
N TYR A 187 -9.71 -6.47 10.24
CA TYR A 187 -9.21 -5.52 11.23
C TYR A 187 -9.15 -6.12 12.62
N LEU A 188 -8.05 -5.81 13.33
CA LEU A 188 -7.88 -6.05 14.75
C LEU A 188 -7.75 -4.69 15.45
N ILE A 189 -8.61 -4.45 16.43
CA ILE A 189 -8.58 -3.23 17.24
C ILE A 189 -7.86 -3.55 18.56
N ALA A 190 -6.80 -2.80 18.86
CA ALA A 190 -6.09 -2.84 20.12
C ALA A 190 -6.20 -1.48 20.82
N ILE A 191 -6.61 -1.49 22.09
CA ILE A 191 -6.62 -0.30 22.96
C ILE A 191 -5.65 -0.58 24.11
N LEU A 192 -4.64 0.27 24.26
CA LEU A 192 -3.55 0.19 25.23
C LEU A 192 -3.57 1.43 26.14
#